data_AF-A0A9E2UGW9-F1
#
_entry.id   AF-A0A9E2UGW9-F1
#
_cell.length_a   1.000
_cell.length_b   1.000
_cell.length_c   1.000
_cell.angle_alpha   90.00
_cell.angle_beta   90.00
_cell.angle_gamma   90.00
#
_symmetry.space_group_name_H-M   'P 1'
#
loop_
_entity.id
_entity.type
_entity.pdbx_description
1 polymer ?
#
loop_
_entity_poly.entity_id
_entity_poly.type
_entity_poly.pdbx_seq_one_letter_code
_entity_poly.pdbx_strand_id
1 'polypeptide(L)'
;MTTRLFAPAAYARYQTSGASYTADAKGVIPAAATGDVIDLIRSGCIMLPAYDNLSATTDPGASDDSTQDYSVGSRWLNISASRAWTCLAAATGAAIWVLDGVVPGVGVVPSNMLTYFGSGTGTILGDGNLNRQIGNPLAGNNADTTDDVLASYTLPASSFDVAGRGLCIAAQGTTGATTNDKRVKLWCNATISVGVVTGGNVIADTGPWVNGTIPNSNVGWQLTANVLKYGAPDSNTQYAQGTVILGGIHGGIGLPVFPTAVEAEAIVIALTGSSYTTGAPNDVVATWFEVSAMN
;
A
#
# COMPACT_ATOMS: atom_id res chain seq x y z
N MET A 1 13.57 9.71 -33.91
CA MET A 1 13.72 10.85 -32.96
C MET A 1 13.73 12.18 -33.70
N THR A 2 12.56 12.72 -33.98
CA THR A 2 12.41 14.16 -34.27
C THR A 2 12.54 14.92 -32.96
N THR A 3 13.63 15.69 -32.78
CA THR A 3 13.83 16.47 -31.56
C THR A 3 12.95 17.72 -31.60
N ARG A 4 11.92 17.72 -30.75
CA ARG A 4 11.04 18.87 -30.53
C ARG A 4 11.60 19.71 -29.40
N LEU A 5 11.63 21.02 -29.57
CA LEU A 5 12.04 21.95 -28.52
C LEU A 5 11.01 23.06 -28.31
N PHE A 6 10.86 23.48 -27.07
CA PHE A 6 10.10 24.66 -26.69
C PHE A 6 11.05 25.86 -26.59
N ALA A 7 10.82 26.86 -27.42
CA ALA A 7 11.52 28.12 -27.43
C ALA A 7 10.93 29.08 -26.37
N PRO A 8 11.75 29.96 -25.76
CA PRO A 8 11.30 30.97 -24.79
C PRO A 8 10.23 31.94 -25.31
N ALA A 9 10.01 32.04 -26.62
CA ALA A 9 8.93 32.85 -27.20
C ALA A 9 8.39 32.24 -28.51
N ALA A 10 7.13 32.53 -28.81
CA ALA A 10 6.53 32.22 -30.12
C ALA A 10 7.29 32.93 -31.25
N TYR A 11 7.46 32.26 -32.38
CA TYR A 11 8.21 32.78 -33.55
C TYR A 11 9.67 33.17 -33.29
N ALA A 12 10.25 32.77 -32.15
CA ALA A 12 11.67 32.96 -31.89
C ALA A 12 12.50 32.27 -32.98
N ARG A 13 13.54 32.98 -33.45
CA ARG A 13 14.42 32.52 -34.52
C ARG A 13 15.79 32.21 -33.93
N TYR A 14 16.30 31.04 -34.31
CA TYR A 14 17.61 30.56 -33.91
C TYR A 14 18.43 30.30 -35.15
N GLN A 15 19.69 30.69 -35.09
CA GLN A 15 20.66 30.39 -36.12
C GLN A 15 21.78 29.59 -35.49
N THR A 16 21.97 28.38 -36.00
CA THR A 16 23.01 27.45 -35.56
C THR A 16 24.04 27.29 -36.68
N SER A 17 25.09 26.52 -36.43
CA SER A 17 26.12 26.29 -37.45
C SER A 17 25.59 25.50 -38.66
N GLY A 18 24.54 24.67 -38.48
CA GLY A 18 23.99 23.80 -39.51
C GLY A 18 22.67 24.25 -40.13
N ALA A 19 21.84 25.02 -39.41
CA ALA A 19 20.51 25.41 -39.88
C ALA A 19 19.91 26.64 -39.18
N SER A 20 18.82 27.15 -39.75
CA SER A 20 17.97 28.17 -39.12
C SER A 20 16.65 27.53 -38.66
N TYR A 21 16.28 27.78 -37.41
CA TYR A 21 15.03 27.29 -36.81
C TYR A 21 14.13 28.45 -36.47
N THR A 22 12.84 28.32 -36.74
CA THR A 22 11.82 29.27 -36.30
C THR A 22 10.78 28.50 -35.50
N ALA A 23 10.55 28.94 -34.27
CA ALA A 23 9.50 28.38 -33.44
C ALA A 23 8.12 28.71 -34.04
N ASP A 24 7.15 27.82 -33.89
CA ASP A 24 5.79 28.08 -34.33
C ASP A 24 5.06 29.09 -33.41
N ALA A 25 3.77 29.29 -33.66
CA ALA A 25 2.89 30.16 -32.87
C ALA A 25 2.80 29.78 -31.38
N LYS A 26 3.13 28.52 -31.05
CA LYS A 26 3.13 27.98 -29.69
C LYS A 26 4.54 27.94 -29.10
N GLY A 27 5.55 28.45 -29.80
CA GLY A 27 6.94 28.38 -29.36
C GLY A 27 7.60 27.04 -29.64
N VAL A 28 7.04 26.16 -30.48
CA VAL A 28 7.62 24.82 -30.73
C VAL A 28 8.49 24.82 -31.98
N ILE A 29 9.71 24.28 -31.86
CA ILE A 29 10.57 23.88 -32.96
C ILE A 29 10.30 22.38 -33.20
N PRO A 30 9.62 22.00 -34.31
CA PRO A 30 9.06 20.65 -34.44
C PRO A 30 10.07 19.57 -34.85
N ALA A 31 11.21 19.95 -35.45
CA ALA A 31 12.22 19.01 -35.92
C ALA A 31 13.59 19.69 -35.98
N ALA A 32 14.26 19.81 -34.82
CA ALA A 32 15.66 20.21 -34.80
C ALA A 32 16.56 19.10 -35.35
N ALA A 33 17.64 19.44 -36.05
CA ALA A 33 18.66 18.45 -36.36
C ALA A 33 19.39 18.07 -35.08
N THR A 34 19.73 16.78 -34.91
CA THR A 34 20.39 16.27 -33.69
C THR A 34 21.67 17.03 -33.34
N GLY A 35 22.43 17.47 -34.34
CA GLY A 35 23.65 18.26 -34.15
C GLY A 35 23.43 19.66 -33.57
N ASP A 36 22.24 20.24 -33.76
CA ASP A 36 21.93 21.63 -33.37
C ASP A 36 21.18 21.72 -32.03
N VAL A 37 20.71 20.60 -31.49
CA VAL A 37 19.92 20.55 -30.25
C VAL A 37 20.65 21.21 -29.08
N ILE A 38 21.95 20.96 -28.95
CA ILE A 38 22.75 21.52 -27.85
C ILE A 38 22.82 23.05 -27.96
N ASP A 39 22.97 23.59 -29.17
CA ASP A 39 23.04 25.04 -29.39
C ASP A 39 21.68 25.70 -29.15
N LEU A 40 20.58 25.04 -29.50
CA LEU A 40 19.23 25.51 -29.21
C LEU A 40 18.94 25.51 -27.70
N ILE A 41 19.39 24.48 -26.96
CA ILE A 41 19.27 24.44 -25.50
C ILE A 41 20.09 25.55 -24.84
N ARG A 42 21.33 25.78 -25.29
CA ARG A 42 22.16 26.91 -24.82
C ARG A 42 21.49 28.27 -25.10
N SER A 43 20.68 28.34 -26.15
CA SER A 43 19.90 29.53 -26.51
C SER A 43 18.57 29.66 -25.73
N GLY A 44 18.37 28.82 -24.71
CA GLY A 44 17.22 28.86 -23.80
C GLY A 44 16.06 27.95 -24.19
N CYS A 45 16.19 27.12 -25.24
CA CYS A 45 15.15 26.16 -25.57
C CYS A 45 15.15 24.97 -24.60
N ILE A 46 13.98 24.35 -24.41
CA ILE A 46 13.83 23.16 -23.56
C ILE A 46 13.39 22.00 -24.45
N MET A 47 13.98 20.82 -24.29
CA MET A 47 13.54 19.62 -24.99
C MET A 47 12.10 19.28 -24.60
N LEU A 48 11.24 19.10 -25.60
CA LEU A 48 9.89 18.57 -25.41
C LEU A 48 9.90 17.06 -25.60
N PRO A 49 8.97 16.33 -24.96
CA PRO A 49 8.79 14.91 -25.26
C PRO A 49 8.50 14.73 -26.76
N ALA A 50 9.13 13.71 -27.34
CA ALA A 50 9.11 13.51 -28.78
C ALA A 50 7.70 13.13 -29.29
N TYR A 51 6.90 12.43 -28.47
CA TYR A 51 5.53 12.03 -28.80
C TYR A 51 4.64 11.89 -27.55
N ASP A 52 3.35 12.25 -27.68
CA ASP A 52 2.29 12.00 -26.71
C ASP A 52 1.16 11.26 -27.43
N ASN A 53 0.60 10.22 -26.82
CA ASN A 53 -0.53 9.47 -27.35
C ASN A 53 -1.81 9.80 -26.58
N LEU A 54 -2.52 10.83 -27.02
CA LEU A 54 -3.69 11.35 -26.31
C LEU A 54 -5.03 10.73 -26.76
N SER A 55 -4.98 9.64 -27.54
CA SER A 55 -6.15 9.04 -28.17
C SER A 55 -6.16 7.51 -28.09
N ALA A 56 -5.30 6.92 -27.26
CA ALA A 56 -5.21 5.48 -27.13
C ALA A 56 -6.50 4.88 -26.56
N THR A 57 -6.84 3.66 -26.96
CA THR A 57 -7.98 2.91 -26.39
C THR A 57 -7.53 1.83 -25.39
N THR A 58 -6.23 1.73 -25.14
CA THR A 58 -5.61 0.78 -24.20
C THR A 58 -4.58 1.50 -23.34
N ASP A 59 -4.22 0.91 -22.20
CA ASP A 59 -3.12 1.39 -21.37
C ASP A 59 -1.78 1.13 -22.11
N PRO A 60 -0.73 1.94 -21.86
CA PRO A 60 0.57 1.73 -22.49
C PRO A 60 1.23 0.44 -21.98
N GLY A 61 1.88 -0.29 -22.87
CA GLY A 61 2.72 -1.43 -22.57
C GLY A 61 4.22 -1.11 -22.58
N ALA A 62 5.04 -2.08 -22.19
CA ALA A 62 6.50 -1.95 -22.22
C ALA A 62 7.07 -1.75 -23.64
N SER A 63 6.33 -2.14 -24.68
CA SER A 63 6.68 -1.92 -26.10
C SER A 63 6.38 -0.51 -26.59
N ASP A 64 5.66 0.30 -25.81
CA ASP A 64 5.37 1.69 -26.12
C ASP A 64 6.55 2.56 -25.68
N ASP A 65 7.62 2.47 -26.47
CA ASP A 65 8.97 2.91 -26.12
C ASP A 65 9.59 3.85 -27.19
N SER A 66 10.91 4.08 -27.09
CA SER A 66 11.67 4.94 -28.01
C SER A 66 11.67 4.51 -29.48
N THR A 67 11.33 3.26 -29.80
CA THR A 67 11.12 2.83 -31.20
C THR A 67 9.88 3.44 -31.83
N GLN A 68 8.95 3.92 -31.01
CA GLN A 68 7.75 4.64 -31.39
C GLN A 68 7.85 6.15 -31.07
N ASP A 69 9.07 6.67 -30.85
CA ASP A 69 9.36 8.05 -30.49
C ASP A 69 8.82 8.52 -29.11
N TYR A 70 8.46 7.60 -28.20
CA TYR A 70 8.22 7.99 -26.80
C TYR A 70 9.54 8.34 -26.09
N SER A 71 9.44 9.21 -25.10
CA SER A 71 10.57 9.68 -24.29
C SER A 71 10.12 9.97 -22.86
N VAL A 72 11.06 10.15 -21.94
CA VAL A 72 10.73 10.60 -20.57
C VAL A 72 9.88 11.88 -20.63
N GLY A 73 8.75 11.88 -19.92
CA GLY A 73 7.77 12.97 -19.91
C GLY A 73 6.65 12.84 -20.94
N SER A 74 6.71 11.89 -21.89
CA SER A 74 5.61 11.59 -22.80
C SER A 74 4.33 11.24 -22.04
N ARG A 75 3.19 11.69 -22.55
CA ARG A 75 1.85 11.46 -21.99
C ARG A 75 1.08 10.44 -22.80
N TRP A 76 0.30 9.63 -22.11
CA TRP A 76 -0.59 8.64 -22.73
C TRP A 76 -1.98 8.73 -22.10
N LEU A 77 -3.01 8.93 -22.92
CA LEU A 77 -4.40 8.97 -22.50
C LEU A 77 -5.15 7.77 -23.09
N ASN A 78 -5.53 6.83 -22.22
CA ASN A 78 -6.47 5.78 -22.56
C ASN A 78 -7.90 6.31 -22.44
N ILE A 79 -8.52 6.67 -23.56
CA ILE A 79 -9.86 7.26 -23.59
C ILE A 79 -10.96 6.26 -23.24
N SER A 80 -10.74 4.96 -23.47
CA SER A 80 -11.72 3.92 -23.17
C SER A 80 -11.81 3.65 -21.67
N ALA A 81 -10.67 3.68 -20.97
CA ALA A 81 -10.62 3.50 -19.51
C ALA A 81 -10.57 4.83 -18.73
N SER A 82 -10.53 5.97 -19.41
CA SER A 82 -10.36 7.30 -18.82
C SER A 82 -9.10 7.46 -17.96
N ARG A 83 -7.97 6.85 -18.36
CA ARG A 83 -6.70 6.83 -17.59
C ARG A 83 -5.61 7.66 -18.27
N ALA A 84 -4.85 8.42 -17.48
CA ALA A 84 -3.70 9.21 -17.94
C ALA A 84 -2.40 8.67 -17.35
N TRP A 85 -1.36 8.59 -18.18
CA TRP A 85 -0.04 8.05 -17.82
C TRP A 85 1.09 8.98 -18.28
N THR A 86 2.22 8.93 -17.56
CA THR A 86 3.50 9.57 -17.94
C THR A 86 4.60 8.54 -18.12
N CYS A 87 5.37 8.65 -19.19
CA CYS A 87 6.56 7.84 -19.42
C CYS A 87 7.71 8.30 -18.52
N LEU A 88 8.22 7.43 -17.66
CA LEU A 88 9.40 7.66 -16.83
C LEU A 88 10.70 7.19 -17.49
N ALA A 89 10.62 6.16 -18.34
CA ALA A 89 11.73 5.64 -19.14
C ALA A 89 11.22 5.02 -20.44
N ALA A 90 11.90 5.22 -21.56
CA ALA A 90 11.45 4.76 -22.90
C ALA A 90 12.44 3.78 -23.55
N ALA A 91 13.11 2.94 -22.76
CA ALA A 91 14.06 1.96 -23.28
C ALA A 91 13.36 0.97 -24.23
N THR A 92 14.01 0.59 -25.33
CA THR A 92 13.46 -0.35 -26.33
C THR A 92 13.04 -1.67 -25.68
N GLY A 93 11.77 -2.05 -25.83
CA GLY A 93 11.12 -3.22 -25.25
C GLY A 93 10.87 -3.15 -23.74
N ALA A 94 11.19 -2.03 -23.09
CA ALA A 94 11.21 -1.90 -21.63
C ALA A 94 10.82 -0.48 -21.18
N ALA A 95 9.80 0.12 -21.80
CA ALA A 95 9.27 1.39 -21.32
C ALA A 95 8.63 1.26 -19.93
N ILE A 96 8.78 2.30 -19.11
CA ILE A 96 8.20 2.41 -17.78
C ILE A 96 7.22 3.58 -17.80
N TRP A 97 5.95 3.29 -17.56
CA TRP A 97 4.87 4.25 -17.49
C TRP A 97 4.30 4.31 -16.07
N VAL A 98 4.09 5.52 -15.55
CA VAL A 98 3.40 5.76 -14.28
C VAL A 98 2.00 6.26 -14.56
N LEU A 99 1.00 5.73 -13.84
CA LEU A 99 -0.36 6.26 -13.90
C LEU A 99 -0.40 7.60 -13.17
N ASP A 100 -0.78 8.67 -13.88
CA ASP A 100 -0.98 10.00 -13.29
C ASP A 100 -2.36 10.13 -12.64
N GLY A 101 -3.35 9.42 -13.14
CA GLY A 101 -4.72 9.43 -12.60
C GLY A 101 -5.79 9.03 -13.60
N VAL A 102 -7.04 9.28 -13.21
CA VAL A 102 -8.25 8.95 -13.97
C VAL A 102 -9.13 10.20 -14.07
N VAL A 103 -9.88 10.35 -15.17
CA VAL A 103 -10.84 11.46 -15.31
C VAL A 103 -11.88 11.38 -14.18
N PRO A 104 -12.03 12.43 -13.35
CA PRO A 104 -12.99 12.44 -12.26
C PRO A 104 -14.42 12.14 -12.74
N GLY A 105 -15.12 11.25 -12.05
CA GLY A 105 -16.56 10.99 -12.25
C GLY A 105 -16.93 9.94 -13.31
N VAL A 106 -15.98 9.35 -14.03
CA VAL A 106 -16.27 8.33 -15.07
C VAL A 106 -15.41 7.06 -14.97
N GLY A 107 -14.27 7.11 -14.28
CA GLY A 107 -13.44 5.92 -14.13
C GLY A 107 -13.58 5.26 -12.76
N VAL A 108 -13.61 3.93 -12.77
CA VAL A 108 -13.50 3.09 -11.58
C VAL A 108 -12.03 3.05 -11.16
N VAL A 109 -11.75 3.39 -9.91
CA VAL A 109 -10.40 3.32 -9.33
C VAL A 109 -10.43 2.33 -8.17
N PRO A 110 -9.84 1.13 -8.29
CA PRO A 110 -8.95 0.69 -7.24
C PRO A 110 -7.72 1.57 -7.33
N SER A 111 -7.35 2.25 -6.24
CA SER A 111 -6.09 3.00 -6.21
C SER A 111 -4.98 2.00 -6.51
N ASN A 112 -4.27 2.15 -7.63
CA ASN A 112 -3.15 1.29 -8.01
C ASN A 112 -1.81 2.02 -7.84
N MET A 113 -1.86 3.28 -7.37
CA MET A 113 -0.67 4.05 -7.00
C MET A 113 -0.14 3.49 -5.70
N LEU A 114 0.99 2.79 -5.80
CA LEU A 114 1.70 2.22 -4.68
C LEU A 114 2.66 3.26 -4.08
N THR A 115 2.51 3.57 -2.80
CA THR A 115 3.48 4.34 -2.02
C THR A 115 4.22 3.37 -1.10
N TYR A 116 5.53 3.53 -0.92
CA TYR A 116 6.28 2.71 0.04
C TYR A 116 5.91 3.09 1.48
N PHE A 117 5.68 2.08 2.32
CA PHE A 117 5.60 2.25 3.76
C PHE A 117 7.02 2.19 4.33
N GLY A 118 7.61 3.37 4.42
CA GLY A 118 8.98 3.54 4.88
C GLY A 118 10.05 3.23 3.86
N SER A 119 11.25 2.91 4.35
CA SER A 119 12.35 2.40 3.50
C SER A 119 12.25 0.90 3.22
N GLY A 120 11.27 0.21 3.84
CA GLY A 120 10.93 -1.17 3.52
C GLY A 120 10.23 -1.31 2.16
N THR A 121 10.19 -2.54 1.63
CA THR A 121 9.55 -2.84 0.34
C THR A 121 8.03 -2.96 0.40
N GLY A 122 7.43 -2.70 1.56
CA GLY A 122 5.98 -2.76 1.75
C GLY A 122 5.33 -1.62 1.00
N THR A 123 4.36 -1.91 0.13
CA THR A 123 3.66 -0.90 -0.66
C THR A 123 2.22 -0.75 -0.18
N ILE A 124 1.74 0.48 -0.05
CA ILE A 124 0.34 0.81 0.19
C ILE A 124 -0.31 1.36 -1.06
N LEU A 125 -1.57 1.03 -1.30
CA LEU A 125 -2.38 1.80 -2.26
C LEU A 125 -2.56 3.23 -1.71
N GLY A 126 -2.88 4.21 -2.56
CA GLY A 126 -3.11 5.60 -2.14
C GLY A 126 -4.16 5.81 -1.03
N ASP A 127 -4.97 4.78 -0.73
CA ASP A 127 -5.93 4.76 0.39
C ASP A 127 -5.35 4.20 1.71
N GLY A 128 -4.05 3.89 1.79
CA GLY A 128 -3.34 3.56 3.04
C GLY A 128 -3.40 2.09 3.50
N ASN A 129 -4.03 1.19 2.74
CA ASN A 129 -4.12 -0.23 3.10
C ASN A 129 -2.83 -1.01 2.70
N LEU A 130 -2.22 -1.73 3.65
CA LEU A 130 -1.08 -2.63 3.43
C LEU A 130 -1.53 -4.05 3.09
N ASN A 131 -2.56 -4.54 3.78
CA ASN A 131 -3.06 -5.90 3.63
C ASN A 131 -4.52 -5.97 4.06
N ARG A 132 -5.37 -6.55 3.20
CA ARG A 132 -6.75 -6.88 3.53
C ARG A 132 -7.03 -8.33 3.16
N GLN A 133 -7.44 -9.11 4.15
CA GLN A 133 -7.84 -10.51 4.00
C GLN A 133 -9.33 -10.60 4.35
N ILE A 134 -10.12 -11.11 3.42
CA ILE A 134 -11.58 -11.23 3.57
C ILE A 134 -11.97 -12.67 3.24
N GLY A 135 -12.79 -13.29 4.08
CA GLY A 135 -13.33 -14.62 3.86
C GLY A 135 -14.57 -14.87 4.72
N ASN A 136 -15.36 -15.89 4.38
CA ASN A 136 -16.48 -16.34 5.22
C ASN A 136 -16.59 -17.88 5.18
N PRO A 137 -15.83 -18.60 6.03
CA PRO A 137 -14.84 -18.09 6.98
C PRO A 137 -13.52 -17.66 6.31
N LEU A 138 -12.76 -16.76 6.93
CA LEU A 138 -11.35 -16.55 6.60
C LEU A 138 -10.51 -17.69 7.18
N ALA A 139 -10.67 -17.93 8.48
CA ALA A 139 -10.11 -19.08 9.20
C ALA A 139 -10.86 -19.27 10.53
N GLY A 140 -10.81 -20.48 11.09
CA GLY A 140 -11.28 -20.78 12.44
C GLY A 140 -10.20 -21.46 13.25
N ASN A 141 -10.31 -21.40 14.58
CA ASN A 141 -9.38 -22.08 15.48
C ASN A 141 -9.57 -23.62 15.39
N ASN A 142 -8.55 -24.36 15.79
CA ASN A 142 -8.54 -25.81 15.86
C ASN A 142 -9.23 -26.31 17.14
N ALA A 143 -9.41 -27.63 17.21
CA ALA A 143 -9.94 -28.32 18.39
C ALA A 143 -8.89 -28.45 19.50
N ASP A 144 -8.25 -27.35 19.88
CA ASP A 144 -7.26 -27.29 20.94
C ASP A 144 -7.32 -25.98 21.73
N THR A 145 -6.51 -25.88 22.78
CA THR A 145 -6.52 -24.76 23.72
C THR A 145 -5.45 -23.70 23.41
N THR A 146 -4.78 -23.79 22.26
CA THR A 146 -3.67 -22.91 21.90
C THR A 146 -4.14 -21.72 21.07
N ASP A 147 -3.32 -20.68 20.97
CA ASP A 147 -3.64 -19.49 20.17
C ASP A 147 -3.35 -19.76 18.68
N ASP A 148 -4.34 -20.33 17.99
CA ASP A 148 -4.27 -20.59 16.55
C ASP A 148 -4.26 -19.29 15.75
N VAL A 149 -3.41 -19.22 14.73
CA VAL A 149 -3.35 -18.11 13.78
C VAL A 149 -4.57 -18.16 12.86
N LEU A 150 -5.42 -17.14 12.95
CA LEU A 150 -6.58 -16.97 12.07
C LEU A 150 -6.25 -16.10 10.85
N ALA A 151 -5.32 -15.15 11.00
CA ALA A 151 -4.80 -14.33 9.93
C ALA A 151 -3.44 -13.77 10.34
N SER A 152 -2.58 -13.49 9.37
CA SER A 152 -1.31 -12.80 9.62
C SER A 152 -0.87 -11.97 8.43
N TYR A 153 -0.03 -10.98 8.72
CA TYR A 153 0.65 -10.18 7.72
C TYR A 153 2.05 -9.86 8.20
N THR A 154 3.03 -10.01 7.31
CA THR A 154 4.43 -9.72 7.61
C THR A 154 4.80 -8.37 6.99
N LEU A 155 5.09 -7.40 7.86
CA LEU A 155 5.68 -6.14 7.47
C LEU A 155 7.13 -6.39 7.05
N PRO A 156 7.58 -5.83 5.92
CA PRO A 156 8.98 -5.87 5.55
C PRO A 156 9.86 -5.17 6.59
N ALA A 157 11.14 -5.55 6.62
CA ALA A 157 12.15 -4.84 7.38
C ALA A 157 12.10 -3.33 7.09
N SER A 158 12.44 -2.53 8.10
CA SER A 158 12.48 -1.07 8.06
C SER A 158 11.12 -0.37 7.89
N SER A 159 10.00 -1.09 8.03
CA SER A 159 8.66 -0.50 8.03
C SER A 159 8.50 0.60 9.11
N PHE A 160 9.12 0.42 10.28
CA PHE A 160 9.13 1.37 11.39
C PHE A 160 10.47 2.13 11.56
N ASP A 161 11.16 2.47 10.47
CA ASP A 161 12.48 3.10 10.55
C ASP A 161 12.49 4.55 11.11
N VAL A 162 11.35 5.25 11.15
CA VAL A 162 11.25 6.66 11.57
C VAL A 162 10.05 6.88 12.49
N ALA A 163 10.24 7.72 13.50
CA ALA A 163 9.20 8.16 14.44
C ALA A 163 7.98 8.77 13.74
N GLY A 164 6.79 8.48 14.26
CA GLY A 164 5.51 8.93 13.72
C GLY A 164 4.84 7.92 12.81
N ARG A 165 5.60 6.97 12.24
CA ARG A 165 4.99 5.89 11.44
C ARG A 165 4.15 4.98 12.31
N GLY A 166 3.03 4.57 11.76
CA GLY A 166 2.07 3.77 12.48
C GLY A 166 1.34 2.76 11.62
N LEU A 167 0.57 1.93 12.30
CA LEU A 167 -0.38 1.00 11.73
C LEU A 167 -1.72 1.20 12.41
N CYS A 168 -2.79 1.17 11.63
CA CYS A 168 -4.12 0.80 12.08
C CYS A 168 -4.31 -0.68 11.76
N ILE A 169 -4.68 -1.49 12.74
CA ILE A 169 -4.97 -2.89 12.53
C ILE A 169 -6.39 -3.14 13.01
N ALA A 170 -7.18 -3.82 12.21
CA ALA A 170 -8.54 -4.14 12.55
C ALA A 170 -8.88 -5.57 12.12
N ALA A 171 -9.65 -6.26 12.96
CA ALA A 171 -10.04 -7.65 12.75
C ALA A 171 -11.46 -7.88 13.23
N GLN A 172 -12.20 -8.74 12.54
CA GLN A 172 -13.58 -9.06 12.85
C GLN A 172 -13.89 -10.53 12.58
N GLY A 173 -14.92 -11.02 13.26
CA GLY A 173 -15.40 -12.37 13.04
C GLY A 173 -16.59 -12.73 13.93
N THR A 174 -16.81 -14.01 14.09
CA THR A 174 -17.91 -14.59 14.87
C THR A 174 -17.42 -15.65 15.83
N THR A 175 -18.28 -16.02 16.77
CA THR A 175 -18.09 -17.15 17.68
C THR A 175 -19.07 -18.26 17.37
N GLY A 176 -18.70 -19.51 17.68
CA GLY A 176 -19.58 -20.66 17.63
C GLY A 176 -20.73 -20.58 18.65
N ALA A 177 -21.82 -21.29 18.38
CA ALA A 177 -22.97 -21.41 19.27
C ALA A 177 -22.70 -22.39 20.44
N THR A 178 -21.60 -22.18 21.15
CA THR A 178 -21.16 -23.00 22.30
C THR A 178 -21.09 -22.15 23.57
N THR A 179 -20.93 -22.80 24.71
CA THR A 179 -20.69 -22.15 26.00
C THR A 179 -19.21 -22.21 26.43
N ASN A 180 -18.31 -22.63 25.56
CA ASN A 180 -16.88 -22.68 25.85
C ASN A 180 -16.33 -21.27 26.09
N ASP A 181 -15.25 -21.17 26.85
CA ASP A 181 -14.55 -19.91 27.00
C ASP A 181 -13.68 -19.64 25.78
N LYS A 182 -13.73 -18.40 25.30
CA LYS A 182 -13.13 -17.98 24.04
C LYS A 182 -12.14 -16.84 24.27
N ARG A 183 -11.16 -16.71 23.38
CA ARG A 183 -10.26 -15.56 23.41
C ARG A 183 -9.81 -15.22 22.00
N VAL A 184 -9.77 -13.93 21.71
CA VAL A 184 -9.21 -13.39 20.47
C VAL A 184 -8.12 -12.42 20.84
N LYS A 185 -6.98 -12.51 20.16
CA LYS A 185 -5.84 -11.63 20.40
C LYS A 185 -5.30 -11.09 19.10
N LEU A 186 -4.81 -9.87 19.18
CA LEU A 186 -3.99 -9.26 18.15
C LEU A 186 -2.57 -9.10 18.68
N TRP A 187 -1.61 -9.50 17.85
CA TRP A 187 -0.20 -9.57 18.19
C TRP A 187 0.63 -8.66 17.29
N CYS A 188 1.65 -8.04 17.89
CA CYS A 188 2.73 -7.37 17.19
C CYS A 188 4.05 -8.11 17.43
N ASN A 189 4.84 -8.27 16.36
CA ASN A 189 6.08 -9.03 16.34
C ASN A 189 5.88 -10.49 16.81
N ALA A 190 4.86 -11.14 16.24
CA ALA A 190 4.49 -12.50 16.62
C ALA A 190 5.50 -13.54 16.12
N THR A 191 5.81 -14.52 16.97
CA THR A 191 6.52 -15.74 16.57
C THR A 191 5.47 -16.83 16.31
N ILE A 192 5.42 -17.34 15.09
CA ILE A 192 4.47 -18.39 14.70
C ILE A 192 5.23 -19.72 14.52
N SER A 193 4.73 -20.78 15.14
CA SER A 193 5.23 -22.15 14.97
C SER A 193 4.05 -23.07 14.73
N VAL A 194 4.07 -23.80 13.59
CA VAL A 194 3.04 -24.79 13.23
C VAL A 194 1.61 -24.20 13.32
N GLY A 195 1.43 -22.97 12.85
CA GLY A 195 0.10 -22.31 12.84
C GLY A 195 -0.35 -21.73 14.18
N VAL A 196 0.48 -21.78 15.23
CA VAL A 196 0.19 -21.25 16.57
C VAL A 196 1.14 -20.11 16.90
N VAL A 197 0.65 -19.06 17.56
CA VAL A 197 1.53 -18.00 18.11
C VAL A 197 2.18 -18.48 19.40
N THR A 198 3.51 -18.50 19.43
CA THR A 198 4.33 -18.94 20.57
C THR A 198 5.06 -17.80 21.28
N GLY A 199 5.04 -16.60 20.70
CA GLY A 199 5.69 -15.42 21.28
C GLY A 199 5.29 -14.13 20.57
N GLY A 200 5.71 -13.00 21.13
CA GLY A 200 5.39 -11.65 20.64
C GLY A 200 4.67 -10.81 21.68
N ASN A 201 4.16 -9.66 21.27
CA ASN A 201 3.48 -8.70 22.15
C ASN A 201 1.98 -8.67 21.81
N VAL A 202 1.13 -8.96 22.79
CA VAL A 202 -0.32 -8.81 22.64
C VAL A 202 -0.67 -7.32 22.70
N ILE A 203 -1.28 -6.79 21.64
CA ILE A 203 -1.62 -5.36 21.50
C ILE A 203 -3.13 -5.08 21.61
N ALA A 204 -3.96 -6.12 21.47
CA ALA A 204 -5.36 -6.12 21.82
C ALA A 204 -5.77 -7.53 22.25
N ASP A 205 -6.59 -7.64 23.29
CA ASP A 205 -6.99 -8.91 23.88
C ASP A 205 -8.41 -8.80 24.39
N THR A 206 -9.27 -9.75 24.02
CA THR A 206 -10.63 -9.82 24.56
C THR A 206 -10.66 -10.17 26.05
N GLY A 207 -9.54 -10.66 26.59
CA GLY A 207 -9.49 -11.37 27.85
C GLY A 207 -10.27 -12.68 27.80
N PRO A 208 -10.45 -13.33 28.95
CA PRO A 208 -11.39 -14.43 29.14
C PRO A 208 -12.81 -14.07 28.69
N TRP A 209 -13.21 -14.51 27.49
CA TRP A 209 -14.57 -14.32 27.02
C TRP A 209 -15.42 -15.50 27.47
N VAL A 210 -16.03 -15.38 28.65
CA VAL A 210 -16.80 -16.42 29.32
C VAL A 210 -18.29 -16.15 29.16
N ASN A 211 -19.07 -17.11 28.64
CA ASN A 211 -20.49 -16.90 28.31
C ASN A 211 -21.34 -16.40 29.49
N GLY A 212 -21.03 -16.88 30.70
CA GLY A 212 -21.77 -16.53 31.93
C GLY A 212 -21.62 -15.06 32.36
N THR A 213 -20.58 -14.37 31.89
CA THR A 213 -20.30 -12.97 32.24
C THR A 213 -20.45 -12.04 31.03
N ILE A 214 -20.01 -12.51 29.86
CA ILE A 214 -20.01 -11.78 28.60
C ILE A 214 -20.58 -12.74 27.56
N PRO A 215 -21.73 -12.46 26.94
CA PRO A 215 -22.31 -13.34 25.92
C PRO A 215 -21.27 -13.66 24.85
N ASN A 216 -20.97 -14.94 24.65
CA ASN A 216 -19.90 -15.41 23.76
C ASN A 216 -20.36 -16.49 22.77
N SER A 217 -21.68 -16.73 22.74
CA SER A 217 -22.30 -17.80 21.97
C SER A 217 -23.01 -17.21 20.77
N ASN A 218 -22.56 -17.55 19.57
CA ASN A 218 -23.12 -17.07 18.30
C ASN A 218 -23.20 -15.53 18.21
N VAL A 219 -22.12 -14.85 18.58
CA VAL A 219 -22.00 -13.39 18.56
C VAL A 219 -20.78 -12.96 17.76
N GLY A 220 -20.85 -11.76 17.18
CA GLY A 220 -19.73 -11.14 16.49
C GLY A 220 -18.67 -10.61 17.45
N TRP A 221 -17.45 -10.40 16.97
CA TRP A 221 -16.40 -9.71 17.69
C TRP A 221 -15.61 -8.79 16.77
N GLN A 222 -14.98 -7.78 17.37
CA GLN A 222 -14.07 -6.88 16.67
C GLN A 222 -12.89 -6.52 17.58
N LEU A 223 -11.68 -6.53 17.03
CA LEU A 223 -10.49 -5.95 17.62
C LEU A 223 -9.99 -4.82 16.73
N THR A 224 -9.53 -3.72 17.33
CA THR A 224 -8.83 -2.66 16.62
C THR A 224 -7.65 -2.20 17.45
N ALA A 225 -6.49 -1.97 16.83
CA ALA A 225 -5.31 -1.47 17.51
C ALA A 225 -4.50 -0.53 16.64
N ASN A 226 -3.90 0.47 17.28
CA ASN A 226 -2.89 1.32 16.67
C ASN A 226 -1.52 0.92 17.19
N VAL A 227 -0.53 0.85 16.30
CA VAL A 227 0.89 0.62 16.66
C VAL A 227 1.70 1.75 16.06
N LEU A 228 2.46 2.51 16.84
CA LEU A 228 3.25 3.64 16.37
C LEU A 228 4.71 3.53 16.81
N LYS A 229 5.62 3.87 15.90
CA LYS A 229 7.03 4.13 16.18
C LYS A 229 7.18 5.48 16.87
N TYR A 230 7.83 5.52 18.03
CA TYR A 230 7.98 6.77 18.79
C TYR A 230 9.44 7.17 19.07
N GLY A 231 10.38 6.22 19.14
CA GLY A 231 11.79 6.54 19.36
C GLY A 231 12.57 6.78 18.07
N ALA A 232 13.88 7.02 18.21
CA ALA A 232 14.79 7.22 17.10
C ALA A 232 14.90 5.97 16.19
N PRO A 233 15.36 6.10 14.93
CA PRO A 233 15.66 4.95 14.08
C PRO A 233 16.50 3.89 14.81
N ASP A 234 16.21 2.61 14.54
CA ASP A 234 16.89 1.42 15.10
C ASP A 234 16.75 1.23 16.62
N SER A 235 15.94 2.05 17.31
CA SER A 235 15.75 1.90 18.76
C SER A 235 14.76 0.79 19.16
N ASN A 236 14.08 0.14 18.20
CA ASN A 236 13.10 -0.93 18.45
C ASN A 236 12.03 -0.51 19.47
N THR A 237 11.48 0.70 19.29
CA THR A 237 10.58 1.33 20.25
C THR A 237 9.23 1.62 19.60
N GLN A 238 8.25 0.79 19.91
CA GLN A 238 6.88 1.03 19.46
C GLN A 238 5.92 1.16 20.65
N TYR A 239 4.85 1.89 20.41
CA TYR A 239 3.72 2.08 21.31
C TYR A 239 2.52 1.41 20.65
N ALA A 240 1.74 0.65 21.39
CA ALA A 240 0.52 0.06 20.89
C ALA A 240 -0.64 0.24 21.86
N GLN A 241 -1.84 0.43 21.32
CA GLN A 241 -3.05 0.49 22.12
C GLN A 241 -4.24 -0.03 21.31
N GLY A 242 -5.04 -0.90 21.92
CA GLY A 242 -6.17 -1.54 21.28
C GLY A 242 -7.49 -1.36 22.00
N THR A 243 -8.57 -1.69 21.31
CA THR A 243 -9.96 -1.77 21.80
C THR A 243 -10.58 -3.07 21.32
N VAL A 244 -11.55 -3.57 22.07
CA VAL A 244 -12.25 -4.82 21.79
C VAL A 244 -13.76 -4.63 21.90
N ILE A 245 -14.50 -5.30 21.02
CA ILE A 245 -15.96 -5.38 21.06
C ILE A 245 -16.35 -6.86 20.99
N LEU A 246 -17.20 -7.28 21.92
CA LEU A 246 -17.64 -8.66 22.14
C LEU A 246 -19.17 -8.72 22.08
N GLY A 247 -19.71 -9.10 20.93
CA GLY A 247 -21.14 -8.95 20.64
C GLY A 247 -21.56 -7.48 20.75
N GLY A 248 -22.44 -7.19 21.71
CA GLY A 248 -22.87 -5.81 22.02
C GLY A 248 -22.05 -5.10 23.10
N ILE A 249 -21.03 -5.75 23.67
CA ILE A 249 -20.23 -5.19 24.79
C ILE A 249 -18.97 -4.55 24.26
N HIS A 250 -18.75 -3.28 24.59
CA HIS A 250 -17.52 -2.55 24.29
C HIS A 250 -16.54 -2.67 25.47
N GLY A 251 -15.37 -3.25 25.25
CA GLY A 251 -14.35 -3.48 26.28
C GLY A 251 -13.57 -2.22 26.71
N GLY A 252 -13.78 -1.11 26.01
CA GLY A 252 -13.07 0.14 26.25
C GLY A 252 -11.70 0.14 25.59
N ILE A 253 -10.88 1.13 25.94
CA ILE A 253 -9.51 1.23 25.42
C ILE A 253 -8.59 0.50 26.40
N GLY A 254 -7.81 -0.45 25.89
CA GLY A 254 -6.79 -1.18 26.65
C GLY A 254 -5.67 -0.27 27.15
N LEU A 255 -4.92 -0.76 28.12
CA LEU A 255 -3.71 -0.07 28.57
C LEU A 255 -2.67 -0.02 27.45
N PRO A 256 -1.81 1.02 27.42
CA PRO A 256 -0.65 1.05 26.54
C PRO A 256 0.23 -0.19 26.68
N VAL A 257 0.64 -0.73 25.54
CA VAL A 257 1.65 -1.77 25.41
C VAL A 257 2.86 -1.16 24.70
N PHE A 258 4.06 -1.57 25.07
CA PHE A 258 5.29 -1.07 24.44
C PHE A 258 6.05 -2.23 23.77
N PRO A 259 5.65 -2.63 22.54
CA PRO A 259 6.38 -3.65 21.81
C PRO A 259 7.82 -3.21 21.52
N THR A 260 8.72 -4.20 21.51
CA THR A 260 10.11 -4.04 21.07
C THR A 260 10.35 -4.83 19.78
N ALA A 261 9.51 -4.58 18.77
CA ALA A 261 9.65 -5.18 17.45
C ALA A 261 10.99 -4.74 16.83
N VAL A 262 11.72 -5.71 16.29
CA VAL A 262 13.05 -5.47 15.69
C VAL A 262 12.86 -4.84 14.33
N GLU A 263 13.15 -3.55 14.21
CA GLU A 263 12.83 -2.73 13.03
C GLU A 263 13.67 -3.12 11.82
N ALA A 264 14.86 -3.67 12.04
CA ALA A 264 15.75 -4.17 10.98
C ALA A 264 15.29 -5.52 10.40
N GLU A 265 14.33 -6.19 11.03
CA GLU A 265 13.80 -7.49 10.61
C GLU A 265 12.34 -7.38 10.19
N ALA A 266 11.82 -8.45 9.58
CA ALA A 266 10.41 -8.53 9.25
C ALA A 266 9.56 -8.63 10.53
N ILE A 267 8.47 -7.85 10.61
CA ILE A 267 7.59 -7.79 11.78
C ILE A 267 6.27 -8.45 11.45
N VAL A 268 5.93 -9.52 12.17
CA VAL A 268 4.66 -10.24 11.96
C VAL A 268 3.56 -9.64 12.82
N ILE A 269 2.47 -9.24 12.16
CA ILE A 269 1.17 -8.95 12.78
C ILE A 269 0.33 -10.21 12.67
N ALA A 270 -0.19 -10.71 13.79
CA ALA A 270 -0.99 -11.92 13.82
C ALA A 270 -2.29 -11.71 14.59
N LEU A 271 -3.36 -12.29 14.07
CA LEU A 271 -4.65 -12.44 14.72
C LEU A 271 -4.78 -13.89 15.15
N THR A 272 -5.12 -14.13 16.42
CA THR A 272 -5.35 -15.47 16.94
C THR A 272 -6.71 -15.63 17.57
N GLY A 273 -7.19 -16.86 17.60
CA GLY A 273 -8.41 -17.26 18.29
C GLY A 273 -8.23 -18.61 18.97
N SER A 274 -8.90 -18.79 20.11
CA SER A 274 -8.83 -20.03 20.87
C SER A 274 -10.09 -20.27 21.70
N SER A 275 -10.44 -21.55 21.86
CA SER A 275 -11.31 -22.01 22.95
C SER A 275 -10.45 -22.57 24.07
N TYR A 276 -9.79 -21.66 24.78
CA TYR A 276 -8.61 -21.92 25.60
C TYR A 276 -8.84 -22.82 26.83
N THR A 277 -10.08 -23.21 27.15
CA THR A 277 -10.37 -24.14 28.24
C THR A 277 -10.76 -25.55 27.78
N THR A 278 -11.48 -25.67 26.66
CA THR A 278 -12.07 -26.96 26.24
C THR A 278 -11.56 -27.45 24.89
N GLY A 279 -11.00 -26.58 24.06
CA GLY A 279 -10.55 -26.89 22.71
C GLY A 279 -11.71 -27.29 21.80
N ALA A 280 -12.27 -26.32 21.09
CA ALA A 280 -13.39 -26.54 20.18
C ALA A 280 -13.07 -25.92 18.82
N PRO A 281 -13.20 -26.69 17.72
CA PRO A 281 -12.87 -26.18 16.40
C PRO A 281 -13.92 -25.18 15.92
N ASN A 282 -13.47 -24.15 15.20
CA ASN A 282 -14.30 -23.08 14.63
C ASN A 282 -15.21 -22.39 15.66
N ASP A 283 -14.80 -22.38 16.91
CA ASP A 283 -15.54 -21.75 17.98
C ASP A 283 -15.20 -20.25 18.07
N VAL A 284 -14.05 -19.87 17.51
CA VAL A 284 -13.68 -18.53 17.09
C VAL A 284 -13.37 -18.58 15.60
N VAL A 285 -14.05 -17.75 14.82
CA VAL A 285 -13.89 -17.66 13.37
C VAL A 285 -13.62 -16.22 12.98
N ALA A 286 -12.53 -15.97 12.24
CA ALA A 286 -12.27 -14.69 11.60
C ALA A 286 -12.98 -14.63 10.25
N THR A 287 -13.45 -13.45 9.89
CA THR A 287 -14.01 -13.18 8.55
C THR A 287 -13.28 -12.03 7.85
N TRP A 288 -12.60 -11.19 8.62
CA TRP A 288 -11.92 -10.02 8.08
C TRP A 288 -10.71 -9.63 8.92
N PHE A 289 -9.62 -9.29 8.25
CA PHE A 289 -8.39 -8.80 8.85
C PHE A 289 -7.77 -7.76 7.93
N GLU A 290 -7.46 -6.59 8.49
CA GLU A 290 -6.86 -5.47 7.77
C GLU A 290 -5.70 -4.86 8.56
N VAL A 291 -4.64 -4.54 7.83
CA VAL A 291 -3.52 -3.73 8.30
C VAL A 291 -3.37 -2.55 7.36
N SER A 292 -3.44 -1.35 7.90
CA SER A 292 -3.34 -0.10 7.17
C SER A 292 -2.22 0.75 7.74
N ALA A 293 -1.38 1.31 6.88
CA ALA A 293 -0.32 2.21 7.27
C ALA A 293 -0.89 3.57 7.71
N MET A 294 -0.25 4.15 8.71
CA MET A 294 -0.37 5.56 9.08
C MET A 294 1.00 6.18 8.82
N ASN A 295 1.10 7.14 7.90
CA ASN A 295 2.32 7.89 7.63
C ASN A 295 2.18 9.33 8.12
#